data_AF-A0A8T6VQY8-F1
#
_entry.id   AF-A0A8T6VQY8-F1
#
_cell.length_a   1.000
_cell.length_b   1.000
_cell.length_c   1.000
_cell.angle_alpha   90.00
_cell.angle_beta   90.00
_cell.angle_gamma   90.00
#
_symmetry.space_group_name_H-M   'P 1'
#
loop_
_entity.id
_entity.type
_entity.pdbx_description
1 polymer ?
#
loop_
_entity_poly.entity_id
_entity_poly.type
_entity_poly.pdbx_seq_one_letter_code
_entity_poly.pdbx_strand_id
1 'polypeptide(L)'
;DADPTTADSRPDDVPHGTLVAKLVAETPNAQIVNGKVIGQNGTATSVGLAASIYWAVEQDCSVITMSLGSSPVLGDPLEDAVDWAFTKGV
;
A
#
# COMPACT_ATOMS: atom_id res chain seq x y z
N ASP A 1 -2.34 13.36 7.59
CA ASP A 1 -3.17 13.50 6.37
C ASP A 1 -3.90 12.21 6.10
N ALA A 2 -5.22 12.21 6.25
CA ALA A 2 -6.06 11.17 5.65
C ALA A 2 -6.74 11.83 4.45
N ASP A 3 -6.41 11.36 3.25
CA ASP A 3 -7.12 11.74 2.02
C ASP A 3 -8.25 10.73 1.79
N PRO A 4 -9.51 11.07 2.08
CA PRO A 4 -10.63 10.13 1.99
C PRO A 4 -11.13 9.94 0.55
N THR A 5 -10.54 10.63 -0.43
CA THR A 5 -10.94 10.50 -1.82
C THR A 5 -10.47 9.18 -2.40
N THR A 6 -11.13 8.70 -3.44
CA THR A 6 -10.70 7.54 -4.23
C THR A 6 -9.81 7.92 -5.41
N ALA A 7 -9.45 9.21 -5.54
CA ALA A 7 -8.56 9.68 -6.59
C ALA A 7 -7.16 9.10 -6.43
N ASP A 8 -6.50 8.76 -7.53
CA ASP A 8 -5.13 8.26 -7.50
C ASP A 8 -4.16 9.37 -7.06
N SER A 9 -3.09 8.97 -6.36
CA SER A 9 -1.92 9.81 -6.16
C SER A 9 -1.22 10.06 -7.49
N ARG A 10 -0.80 11.31 -7.74
CA ARG A 10 -0.20 11.74 -9.01
C ARG A 10 1.19 12.37 -8.84
N PRO A 11 2.20 11.61 -8.37
CA PRO A 11 3.58 12.10 -8.39
C PRO A 11 3.96 12.45 -9.84
N ASP A 12 4.51 13.65 -10.04
CA ASP A 12 4.86 14.21 -11.36
C ASP A 12 3.71 14.16 -12.40
N ASP A 13 2.46 14.31 -11.93
CA ASP A 13 1.23 14.24 -12.74
C ASP A 13 1.02 12.87 -13.44
N VAL A 14 1.57 11.79 -12.88
CA VAL A 14 1.41 10.42 -13.39
C VAL A 14 0.54 9.60 -12.41
N PRO A 15 -0.54 8.93 -12.86
CA PRO A 15 -1.40 8.13 -11.97
C PRO A 15 -0.66 6.88 -11.49
N HIS A 16 -0.09 6.94 -10.30
CA HIS A 16 0.86 5.95 -9.82
C HIS A 16 0.20 4.61 -9.46
N GLY A 17 -0.82 4.63 -8.60
CA GLY A 17 -1.51 3.41 -8.15
C GLY A 17 -2.23 2.69 -9.29
N THR A 18 -2.81 3.45 -10.22
CA THR A 18 -3.50 2.90 -11.40
C THR A 18 -2.54 2.14 -12.31
N LEU A 19 -1.31 2.65 -12.51
CA LEU A 19 -0.32 1.96 -13.34
C LEU A 19 0.18 0.66 -12.69
N VAL A 20 0.40 0.66 -11.37
CA VAL A 20 0.75 -0.56 -10.62
C VAL A 20 -0.38 -1.59 -10.71
N ALA A 21 -1.63 -1.17 -10.46
CA ALA A 21 -2.80 -2.04 -10.56
C ALA A 21 -2.98 -2.60 -11.97
N LYS A 22 -2.72 -1.79 -13.01
CA LYS A 22 -2.79 -2.23 -14.41
C LYS A 22 -1.80 -3.36 -14.70
N LEU A 23 -0.57 -3.29 -14.16
CA LEU A 23 0.42 -4.36 -14.31
C LEU A 23 -0.01 -5.64 -13.59
N VAL A 24 -0.54 -5.53 -12.36
CA VAL A 24 -1.06 -6.69 -11.61
C VAL A 24 -2.23 -7.34 -12.35
N ALA A 25 -3.10 -6.53 -12.96
CA ALA A 25 -4.25 -7.00 -13.74
C ALA A 25 -3.90 -7.81 -15.00
N GLU A 26 -2.63 -7.80 -15.44
CA GLU A 26 -2.16 -8.70 -16.50
C GLU A 26 -2.09 -10.17 -16.04
N THR A 27 -2.10 -10.41 -14.73
CA THR A 27 -2.14 -11.75 -14.14
C THR A 27 -3.59 -12.28 -14.18
N PRO A 28 -3.86 -13.41 -14.88
CA PRO A 28 -5.19 -13.97 -14.95
C PRO A 28 -5.75 -14.31 -13.57
N ASN A 29 -7.04 -14.01 -13.35
CA ASN A 29 -7.78 -14.31 -12.13
C ASN A 29 -7.26 -13.60 -10.86
N ALA A 30 -6.38 -12.61 -10.98
CA ALA A 30 -6.02 -11.76 -9.85
C ALA A 30 -7.19 -10.84 -9.48
N GLN A 31 -7.55 -10.82 -8.19
CA GLN A 31 -8.47 -9.83 -7.63
C GLN A 31 -7.65 -8.71 -6.99
N ILE A 32 -8.03 -7.46 -7.24
CA ILE A 32 -7.30 -6.30 -6.76
C ILE A 32 -8.11 -5.61 -5.66
N VAL A 33 -7.53 -5.54 -4.47
CA VAL A 33 -8.03 -4.74 -3.33
C VAL A 33 -7.17 -3.48 -3.23
N ASN A 34 -7.78 -2.31 -3.44
CA ASN A 34 -7.05 -1.04 -3.46
C ASN A 34 -7.00 -0.39 -2.06
N GLY A 35 -5.90 -0.60 -1.34
CA GLY A 35 -5.61 0.09 -0.08
C GLY A 35 -4.93 1.44 -0.31
N LYS A 36 -5.71 2.52 -0.47
CA LYS A 36 -5.14 3.87 -0.68
C LYS A 36 -4.48 4.39 0.60
N VAL A 37 -3.17 4.61 0.54
CA VAL A 37 -2.36 5.16 1.63
C VAL A 37 -1.57 6.43 1.29
N ILE A 38 -1.40 6.70 0.00
CA ILE A 38 -0.68 7.88 -0.48
C ILE A 38 -1.70 9.00 -0.73
N GLY A 39 -1.50 10.14 -0.08
CA GLY A 39 -2.32 11.33 -0.30
C GLY A 39 -1.99 12.06 -1.60
N GLN A 40 -2.75 13.11 -1.92
CA GLN A 40 -2.55 13.91 -3.15
C GLN A 40 -1.13 14.48 -3.30
N ASN A 41 -0.45 14.76 -2.19
CA ASN A 41 0.91 15.28 -2.18
C ASN A 41 1.99 14.21 -2.45
N GLY A 42 1.60 12.97 -2.75
CA GLY A 42 2.53 11.88 -3.05
C GLY A 42 3.22 11.30 -1.81
N THR A 43 2.68 11.55 -0.60
CA THR A 43 3.28 11.12 0.66
C THR A 43 2.33 10.25 1.48
N ALA A 44 2.92 9.40 2.33
CA ALA A 44 2.25 8.57 3.31
C ALA A 44 3.01 8.61 4.64
N THR A 45 2.36 8.23 5.74
CA THR A 45 3.01 8.09 7.05
C THR A 45 3.27 6.62 7.35
N SER A 46 4.33 6.31 8.10
CA SER A 46 4.61 4.92 8.51
C SER A 46 3.44 4.28 9.27
N VAL A 47 2.73 5.06 10.10
CA VAL A 47 1.53 4.59 10.80
C VAL A 47 0.40 4.27 9.82
N GLY A 48 0.20 5.08 8.78
CA GLY A 48 -0.79 4.81 7.74
C GLY A 48 -0.45 3.58 6.90
N LEU A 49 0.84 3.39 6.58
CA LEU A 49 1.34 2.19 5.91
C LEU A 49 1.11 0.93 6.77
N ALA A 50 1.52 0.95 8.04
CA ALA A 50 1.28 -0.14 8.97
C ALA A 50 -0.21 -0.48 9.08
N ALA A 51 -1.07 0.52 9.27
CA ALA A 51 -2.53 0.32 9.32
C ALA A 51 -3.08 -0.33 8.04
N SER A 52 -2.55 0.03 6.87
CA SER A 52 -2.97 -0.56 5.61
C SER A 52 -2.55 -2.01 5.42
N ILE A 53 -1.39 -2.39 5.98
CA ILE A 53 -0.92 -3.78 5.98
C ILE A 53 -1.86 -4.63 6.84
N TYR A 54 -2.17 -4.18 8.06
CA TYR A 54 -3.14 -4.86 8.92
C TYR A 54 -4.49 -5.00 8.22
N TRP A 55 -4.99 -3.91 7.64
CA TRP A 55 -6.25 -3.90 6.91
C TRP A 55 -6.24 -4.86 5.71
N ALA A 56 -5.16 -4.91 4.93
CA ALA A 56 -5.06 -5.79 3.78
C ALA A 56 -5.14 -7.28 4.17
N VAL A 57 -4.49 -7.66 5.28
CA VAL A 57 -4.62 -9.02 5.82
C VAL A 57 -6.05 -9.29 6.30
N GLU A 58 -6.72 -8.31 6.92
CA GLU A 58 -8.15 -8.42 7.28
C GLU A 58 -9.09 -8.53 6.07
N GLN A 59 -8.66 -8.11 4.88
CA GLN A 59 -9.39 -8.30 3.62
C GLN A 59 -9.07 -9.63 2.92
N ASP A 60 -8.39 -10.57 3.60
CA ASP A 60 -7.96 -11.86 3.05
C ASP A 60 -7.02 -11.74 1.83
N CYS A 61 -6.26 -10.64 1.72
CA CYS A 61 -5.26 -10.50 0.67
C CYS A 61 -4.12 -11.51 0.83
N SER A 62 -3.79 -12.24 -0.24
CA SER A 62 -2.68 -13.21 -0.23
C SER A 62 -1.33 -12.61 -0.64
N VAL A 63 -1.32 -11.41 -1.22
CA VAL A 63 -0.11 -10.69 -1.64
C VAL A 63 -0.36 -9.20 -1.41
N ILE A 64 0.62 -8.51 -0.82
CA ILE A 64 0.63 -7.04 -0.68
C ILE A 64 1.77 -6.49 -1.55
N THR A 65 1.45 -5.54 -2.43
CA THR A 65 2.46 -4.82 -3.23
C THR A 65 2.61 -3.38 -2.72
N MET A 66 3.85 -2.95 -2.51
CA MET A 66 4.20 -1.62 -2.02
C MET A 66 5.25 -0.99 -2.94
N SER A 67 4.81 -0.33 -4.01
CA SER A 67 5.70 0.39 -4.94
C SER A 67 6.06 1.78 -4.41
N LEU A 68 6.64 1.83 -3.22
CA LEU A 68 7.04 3.05 -2.52
C LEU A 68 8.29 2.80 -1.69
N GLY A 69 8.91 3.87 -1.18
CA GLY A 69 10.07 3.73 -0.32
C GLY A 69 10.38 5.01 0.44
N SER A 70 11.16 4.85 1.51
CA SER A 70 11.68 5.91 2.34
C SER A 70 13.08 5.55 2.83
N SER A 71 13.79 6.51 3.42
CA SER A 71 14.98 6.21 4.20
C SER A 71 14.60 5.49 5.49
N PRO A 72 15.43 4.54 5.98
CA PRO A 72 15.13 3.81 7.21
C PRO A 72 15.09 4.75 8.42
N VAL A 73 14.18 4.47 9.35
CA VAL A 73 14.02 5.20 10.62
C VAL A 73 14.03 4.18 11.76
N LEU A 74 14.79 4.46 12.82
CA LEU A 74 14.83 3.58 13.99
C LEU A 74 13.48 3.61 14.71
N GLY A 75 12.91 2.43 14.98
CA GLY A 75 11.59 2.30 15.62
C GLY A 75 10.42 2.60 14.66
N ASP A 76 10.62 2.44 13.35
CA ASP A 76 9.54 2.54 12.39
C ASP A 76 8.53 1.38 12.58
N PRO A 77 7.23 1.67 12.83
CA PRO A 77 6.22 0.64 13.03
C PRO A 77 5.94 -0.22 11.78
N LEU A 78 6.48 0.18 10.62
CA LEU A 78 6.32 -0.56 9.37
C LEU A 78 7.01 -1.93 9.43
N GLU A 79 8.17 -2.04 10.09
CA GLU A 79 8.89 -3.31 10.25
C GLU A 79 8.03 -4.34 10.98
N ASP A 80 7.48 -3.97 12.14
CA ASP A 80 6.58 -4.82 12.92
C ASP A 80 5.33 -5.24 12.14
N ALA A 81 4.77 -4.34 11.33
CA ALA A 81 3.57 -4.64 10.52
C ALA A 81 3.89 -5.63 9.39
N VAL A 82 5.04 -5.49 8.74
CA VAL A 82 5.51 -6.41 7.69
C VAL A 82 5.80 -7.80 8.30
N ASP A 83 6.53 -7.85 9.40
CA ASP A 83 6.80 -9.11 10.11
C ASP A 83 5.51 -9.81 10.54
N TRP A 84 4.56 -9.04 11.07
CA TRP A 84 3.25 -9.57 11.42
C TRP A 84 2.52 -10.15 10.20
N ALA A 85 2.45 -9.43 9.08
CA ALA A 85 1.78 -9.92 7.87
C ALA A 85 2.42 -11.21 7.33
N PHE A 86 3.74 -11.29 7.36
CA PHE A 86 4.47 -12.49 7.01
C PHE A 86 4.08 -13.70 7.90
N THR A 87 3.91 -13.49 9.21
CA THR A 87 3.43 -14.56 10.11
C THR A 87 2.00 -15.01 9.82
N LYS A 88 1.23 -14.23 9.04
CA LYS A 88 -0.11 -14.59 8.57
C LYS A 88 -0.13 -15.28 7.21
N GLY A 89 1.04 -15.47 6.59
CA GLY A 89 1.17 -16.14 5.29
C GLY A 89 0.92 -15.22 4.10
N VAL A 90 1.09 -13.91 4.28
CA VAL A 90 1.06 -12.89 3.23
C VAL A 90 2.48 -12.48 2.86
#